data_AF-A0A3B9IT19-F1
#
_entry.id   AF-A0A3B9IT19-F1
#
_cell.length_a   1.000
_cell.length_b   1.000
_cell.length_c   1.000
_cell.angle_alpha   90.00
_cell.angle_beta   90.00
_cell.angle_gamma   90.00
#
_symmetry.space_group_name_H-M   'P 1'
#
loop_
_entity.id
_entity.type
_entity.pdbx_description
1 polymer ?
#
loop_
_entity_poly.entity_id
_entity_poly.type
_entity_poly.pdbx_seq_one_letter_code
_entity_poly.pdbx_strand_id
1 'polypeptide(L)'
;LIRHTTRADLWPDWAGAAGLPPQGFRPAPQGAGADGAAGRRAEPRFEHFFMILAAAVAGLGIALVPEAFARADLAAGRLQRVAPALPALRSGAAYWLITTDALSAHPRIRAFREWITEEAAECATETAQSLAK
;
A
#
# COMPACT_ATOMS: atom_id res chain seq x y z
N LEU A 1 7.11 7.47 9.63
CA LEU A 1 6.19 6.65 8.81
C LEU A 1 5.63 7.54 7.72
N ILE A 2 5.70 7.13 6.46
CA ILE A 2 5.10 7.85 5.34
C ILE A 2 3.61 7.52 5.31
N ARG A 3 2.77 8.52 5.03
CA ARG A 3 1.31 8.44 5.15
C ARG A 3 0.62 8.57 3.81
N HIS A 4 -0.46 7.82 3.65
CA HIS A 4 -1.45 8.04 2.60
C HIS A 4 -2.50 9.04 3.10
N THR A 5 -2.84 10.06 2.32
CA THR A 5 -3.78 11.10 2.77
C THR A 5 -5.21 10.56 2.88
N THR A 6 -5.72 9.92 1.83
CA THR A 6 -7.07 9.34 1.79
C THR A 6 -7.22 8.01 2.52
N ARG A 7 -6.12 7.43 3.02
CA ARG A 7 -6.13 6.17 3.79
C ARG A 7 -5.29 6.33 5.06
N ALA A 8 -5.65 7.30 5.88
CA ALA A 8 -4.93 7.68 7.09
C ALA A 8 -4.81 6.52 8.11
N ASP A 9 -5.79 5.60 8.09
CA ASP A 9 -5.92 4.48 9.02
C ASP A 9 -5.08 3.25 8.64
N LEU A 10 -4.37 3.25 7.49
CA LEU A 10 -3.55 2.10 7.06
C LEU A 10 -2.55 1.62 8.12
N TRP A 11 -1.85 2.55 8.79
CA TRP A 11 -0.88 2.20 9.83
C TRP A 11 -1.55 1.69 11.11
N PRO A 12 -2.60 2.36 11.66
CA PRO A 12 -3.42 1.79 12.74
C PRO A 12 -3.97 0.39 12.40
N ASP A 13 -4.51 0.19 11.20
CA ASP A 13 -5.08 -1.09 10.76
C ASP A 13 -4.02 -2.18 10.69
N TRP A 14 -2.86 -1.87 10.09
CA TRP A 14 -1.72 -2.77 10.06
C TRP A 14 -1.22 -3.11 11.47
N ALA A 15 -1.12 -2.12 12.36
CA ALA A 15 -0.69 -2.34 13.73
C ALA A 15 -1.65 -3.27 14.47
N GLY A 16 -2.97 -3.05 14.33
CA GLY A 16 -3.99 -3.94 14.87
C GLY A 16 -3.89 -5.36 14.32
N ALA A 17 -3.72 -5.51 13.01
CA ALA A 17 -3.53 -6.82 12.36
C ALA A 17 -2.23 -7.52 12.82
N ALA A 18 -1.20 -6.75 13.17
CA ALA A 18 0.09 -7.24 13.68
C ALA A 18 0.09 -7.50 15.20
N GLY A 19 -1.02 -7.28 15.91
CA GLY A 19 -1.10 -7.41 17.37
C GLY A 19 -0.37 -6.29 18.14
N LEU A 20 -0.05 -5.19 17.47
CA LEU A 20 0.58 -4.00 18.05
C LEU A 20 -0.49 -2.98 18.49
N PRO A 21 -0.20 -2.13 19.50
CA PRO A 21 -1.13 -1.10 19.94
C PRO A 21 -1.37 -0.04 18.85
N PRO A 22 -2.57 0.05 18.24
CA PRO A 22 -2.82 0.94 17.10
C PRO A 22 -2.71 2.43 17.45
N GLN A 23 -2.88 2.79 18.73
CA GLN A 23 -2.74 4.15 19.23
C GLN A 23 -1.35 4.75 18.98
N GLY A 24 -0.30 3.93 18.99
CA GLY A 24 1.08 4.35 18.69
C GLY A 24 1.28 4.72 17.22
N PHE A 25 0.35 4.30 16.35
CA PHE A 25 0.42 4.47 14.90
C PHE A 25 -0.61 5.48 14.37
N ARG A 26 -1.32 6.21 15.24
CA ARG A 26 -2.27 7.25 14.81
C ARG A 26 -1.54 8.49 14.28
N PRO A 27 -2.08 9.14 13.22
CA PRO A 27 -1.48 10.34 12.69
C PRO A 27 -1.51 11.45 13.73
N ALA A 28 -0.47 12.29 13.74
CA ALA A 28 -0.52 13.54 14.48
C ALA A 28 -1.68 14.40 13.95
N PRO A 29 -2.40 15.13 14.81
CA PRO A 29 -3.47 16.03 14.37
C PRO A 29 -2.92 17.07 13.37
N GLN A 30 -3.70 17.36 12.33
CA GLN A 30 -3.34 18.39 11.35
C GLN A 30 -3.23 19.74 12.04
N GLY A 31 -2.15 20.48 11.78
CA GLY A 31 -1.92 21.81 12.36
C GLY A 31 -1.30 21.82 13.75
N ALA A 32 -0.96 20.66 14.33
CA ALA A 32 -0.03 20.62 15.47
C ALA A 32 1.37 20.98 14.95
N GLY A 33 1.66 22.29 14.96
CA GLY A 33 3.00 22.83 14.72
C GLY A 33 4.02 22.27 15.70
N ALA A 34 5.29 22.59 15.46
CA ALA A 34 6.48 22.07 16.14
C ALA A 34 6.56 22.32 17.67
N ASP A 35 5.50 22.81 18.29
CA ASP A 35 5.52 23.46 19.59
C ASP A 35 4.57 22.73 20.56
N GLY A 36 4.97 21.54 21.06
CA GLY A 36 4.26 20.94 22.19
C GLY A 36 4.52 19.48 22.53
N ALA A 37 5.14 18.70 21.65
CA ALA A 37 5.57 17.34 21.98
C ALA A 37 6.90 17.05 21.28
N ALA A 38 7.91 16.70 22.06
CA ALA A 38 9.30 16.48 21.66
C ALA A 38 9.46 15.83 20.27
N GLY A 39 10.14 16.55 19.36
CA GLY A 39 10.98 15.97 18.30
C GLY A 39 10.31 15.15 17.18
N ARG A 40 8.97 15.12 17.06
CA ARG A 40 8.31 14.32 16.03
C ARG A 40 8.41 15.04 14.67
N ARG A 41 9.36 14.63 13.83
CA ARG A 41 9.49 15.10 12.44
C ARG A 41 8.13 15.06 11.74
N ALA A 42 7.82 16.09 10.94
CA ALA A 42 6.60 16.15 10.14
C ALA A 42 6.42 14.84 9.37
N GLU A 43 5.24 14.22 9.47
CA GLU A 43 4.93 12.97 8.77
C GLU A 43 4.67 13.30 7.29
N PRO A 44 5.51 12.84 6.35
CA PRO A 44 5.25 13.05 4.92
C PRO A 44 3.93 12.40 4.54
N ARG A 45 3.02 13.17 3.92
CA ARG A 45 1.71 12.70 3.45
C ARG A 45 1.63 12.83 1.95
N PHE A 46 1.19 11.78 1.28
CA PHE A 46 1.02 11.76 -0.17
C PHE A 46 -0.29 11.08 -0.55
N GLU A 47 -0.84 11.44 -1.71
CA GLU A 47 -2.11 10.92 -2.22
C GLU A 47 -1.97 9.61 -3.01
N HIS A 48 -0.79 9.36 -3.59
CA HIS A 48 -0.59 8.22 -4.48
C HIS A 48 0.52 7.32 -3.97
N PHE A 49 0.32 6.01 -4.10
CA PHE A 49 1.30 5.00 -3.67
C PHE A 49 2.66 5.14 -4.35
N PHE A 50 2.73 5.58 -5.61
CA PHE A 50 4.01 5.80 -6.29
C PHE A 50 4.82 6.95 -5.65
N MET A 51 4.16 7.99 -5.13
CA MET A 51 4.82 9.08 -4.40
C MET A 51 5.32 8.59 -3.04
N ILE A 52 4.53 7.74 -2.36
CA ILE A 52 4.91 7.10 -1.11
C ILE A 52 6.15 6.19 -1.32
N LEU A 53 6.15 5.40 -2.40
CA LEU A 53 7.29 4.56 -2.78
C LEU A 53 8.53 5.40 -3.10
N ALA A 54 8.40 6.45 -3.91
CA ALA A 54 9.49 7.36 -4.22
C ALA A 54 10.06 8.01 -2.94
N ALA A 55 9.20 8.40 -2.01
CA ALA A 55 9.62 8.93 -0.71
C ALA A 55 10.36 7.88 0.14
N ALA A 56 9.93 6.62 0.11
CA ALA A 56 10.63 5.53 0.81
C ALA A 56 12.01 5.25 0.19
N VAL A 57 12.09 5.21 -1.14
CA VAL A 57 13.35 5.05 -1.88
C VAL A 57 14.31 6.21 -1.60
N ALA A 58 13.78 7.43 -1.47
CA ALA A 58 14.56 8.62 -1.10
C ALA A 58 14.97 8.66 0.39
N GLY A 59 14.63 7.64 1.19
CA GLY A 59 15.01 7.56 2.60
C GLY A 59 14.19 8.44 3.54
N LEU A 60 13.01 8.92 3.13
CA LEU A 60 12.14 9.75 3.97
C LEU A 60 11.41 8.96 5.06
N GLY A 61 11.47 7.61 5.01
CA GLY A 61 11.01 6.73 6.08
C GLY A 61 10.42 5.42 5.57
N ILE A 62 9.66 4.75 6.44
CA ILE A 62 9.00 3.47 6.15
C ILE A 62 7.63 3.75 5.53
N ALA A 63 7.31 3.01 4.46
CA ALA A 63 6.05 3.08 3.74
C ALA A 63 5.22 1.80 3.92
N LEU A 64 3.89 1.95 3.94
CA LEU A 64 2.92 0.87 3.89
C LEU A 64 2.14 0.99 2.58
N VAL A 65 2.36 0.05 1.67
CA VAL A 65 1.87 0.10 0.28
C VAL A 65 1.43 -1.29 -0.19
N PRO A 66 0.59 -1.39 -1.24
CA PRO A 66 0.33 -2.64 -1.93
C PRO A 66 1.64 -3.25 -2.45
N GLU A 67 1.82 -4.54 -2.18
CA GLU A 67 3.06 -5.24 -2.53
C GLU A 67 3.35 -5.26 -4.03
N ALA A 68 2.30 -5.37 -4.85
CA ALA A 68 2.42 -5.30 -6.31
C ALA A 68 3.16 -4.05 -6.79
N PHE A 69 3.03 -2.92 -6.09
CA PHE A 69 3.72 -1.67 -6.46
C PHE A 69 5.17 -1.61 -5.99
N ALA A 70 5.52 -2.29 -4.90
CA ALA A 70 6.87 -2.29 -4.35
C ALA A 70 7.80 -3.33 -5.02
N ARG A 71 7.25 -4.27 -5.80
CA ARG A 71 7.97 -5.43 -6.36
C ARG A 71 9.26 -5.03 -7.09
N ALA A 72 9.17 -4.07 -8.01
CA ALA A 72 10.31 -3.66 -8.82
C ALA A 72 11.45 -3.07 -7.97
N ASP A 73 11.11 -2.27 -6.97
CA ASP A 73 12.09 -1.66 -6.05
C ASP A 73 12.67 -2.69 -5.06
N LEU A 74 11.87 -3.65 -4.61
CA LEU A 74 12.32 -4.77 -3.77
C LEU A 74 13.29 -5.68 -4.53
N ALA A 75 12.95 -6.06 -5.77
CA ALA A 75 13.81 -6.88 -6.62
C ALA A 75 15.12 -6.19 -6.97
N ALA A 76 15.08 -4.86 -7.17
CA ALA A 76 16.26 -4.05 -7.43
C ALA A 76 17.07 -3.71 -6.17
N GLY A 77 16.65 -4.14 -4.98
CA GLY A 77 17.32 -3.83 -3.71
C GLY A 77 17.26 -2.36 -3.28
N ARG A 78 16.41 -1.54 -3.91
CA ARG A 78 16.18 -0.14 -3.52
C ARG A 78 15.29 -0.02 -2.29
N LEU A 79 14.42 -1.02 -2.09
CA LEU A 79 13.59 -1.15 -0.91
C LEU A 79 13.85 -2.50 -0.23
N GLN A 80 13.57 -2.56 1.06
CA GLN A 80 13.60 -3.78 1.86
C GLN A 80 12.37 -3.83 2.77
N ARG A 81 11.86 -5.04 3.03
CA ARG A 81 10.79 -5.27 4.02
C ARG A 81 11.31 -5.01 5.43
N VAL A 82 10.62 -4.16 6.20
CA VAL A 82 11.09 -3.70 7.53
C VAL A 82 10.62 -4.60 8.69
N ALA A 83 9.65 -5.49 8.46
CA ALA A 83 9.18 -6.43 9.48
C ALA A 83 8.61 -7.71 8.82
N PRO A 84 9.47 -8.56 8.21
CA PRO A 84 9.00 -9.74 7.47
C PRO A 84 8.27 -10.76 8.36
N ALA A 85 8.50 -10.76 9.67
CA ALA A 85 7.80 -11.61 10.63
C ALA A 85 6.38 -11.13 10.98
N LEU A 86 6.01 -9.90 10.61
CA LEU A 86 4.67 -9.36 10.86
C LEU A 86 3.76 -9.61 9.65
N PRO A 87 2.46 -9.83 9.86
CA PRO A 87 1.54 -10.14 8.78
C PRO A 87 1.38 -8.95 7.82
N ALA A 88 1.19 -9.26 6.54
CA ALA A 88 0.73 -8.29 5.57
C ALA A 88 -0.73 -7.88 5.88
N LEU A 89 -1.02 -6.58 5.84
CA LEU A 89 -2.38 -6.08 6.07
C LEU A 89 -3.32 -6.54 4.94
N ARG A 90 -4.39 -7.25 5.31
CA ARG A 90 -5.52 -7.56 4.43
C ARG A 90 -6.61 -6.49 4.62
N SER A 91 -6.47 -5.36 3.92
CA SER A 91 -7.35 -4.19 4.14
C SER A 91 -8.81 -4.36 3.66
N GLY A 92 -9.16 -5.48 3.03
CA GLY A 92 -10.46 -5.68 2.38
C GLY A 92 -10.69 -4.87 1.09
N ALA A 93 -9.80 -3.94 0.75
CA ALA A 93 -9.86 -3.20 -0.50
C ALA A 93 -9.53 -4.09 -1.70
N ALA A 94 -10.25 -3.90 -2.81
CA ALA A 94 -10.07 -4.62 -4.06
C ALA A 94 -10.14 -3.67 -5.25
N TYR A 95 -9.54 -4.09 -6.38
CA TYR A 95 -9.68 -3.43 -7.67
C TYR A 95 -10.83 -4.06 -8.44
N TRP A 96 -11.72 -3.23 -8.97
CA TRP A 96 -12.92 -3.67 -9.68
C TRP A 96 -12.89 -3.21 -11.13
N LEU A 97 -13.19 -4.12 -12.06
CA LEU A 97 -13.49 -3.78 -13.44
C LEU A 97 -14.99 -3.50 -13.57
N ILE A 98 -15.36 -2.27 -13.91
CA ILE A 98 -16.75 -1.83 -14.03
C ILE A 98 -17.08 -1.65 -15.51
N THR A 99 -18.18 -2.26 -15.95
CA THR A 99 -18.73 -2.12 -17.31
C THR A 99 -20.25 -2.11 -17.24
N THR A 100 -20.91 -1.61 -18.29
CA THR A 100 -22.37 -1.72 -18.41
C THR A 100 -22.75 -3.05 -19.03
N ASP A 101 -23.94 -3.54 -18.73
CA ASP A 101 -24.44 -4.82 -19.27
C ASP A 101 -24.39 -4.85 -20.81
N ALA A 102 -24.77 -3.74 -21.45
CA ALA A 102 -24.76 -3.60 -22.90
C ALA A 102 -23.36 -3.76 -23.53
N LEU A 103 -22.31 -3.27 -22.86
CA LEU A 103 -20.93 -3.36 -23.34
C LEU A 103 -20.22 -4.64 -22.87
N SER A 104 -20.71 -5.29 -21.81
CA SER A 104 -20.09 -6.48 -21.23
C SER A 104 -19.95 -7.64 -22.23
N ALA A 105 -20.90 -7.77 -23.16
CA ALA A 105 -20.91 -8.79 -24.21
C ALA A 105 -20.07 -8.42 -25.44
N HIS A 106 -19.59 -7.18 -25.55
CA HIS A 106 -18.84 -6.73 -26.71
C HIS A 106 -17.49 -7.49 -26.77
N PRO A 107 -17.12 -8.09 -27.92
CA PRO A 107 -15.94 -8.98 -28.01
C PRO A 107 -14.64 -8.36 -27.49
N ARG A 108 -14.42 -7.06 -27.76
CA ARG A 108 -13.23 -6.33 -27.26
C ARG A 108 -13.21 -6.18 -25.74
N ILE A 109 -14.36 -5.93 -25.11
CA ILE A 109 -14.47 -5.79 -23.64
C ILE A 109 -14.28 -7.16 -22.99
N ARG A 110 -14.87 -8.21 -23.57
CA ARG A 110 -14.66 -9.58 -23.13
C ARG A 110 -13.18 -9.96 -23.18
N ALA A 111 -12.51 -9.73 -24.31
CA ALA A 111 -11.09 -10.03 -24.47
C ALA A 111 -10.23 -9.26 -23.44
N PHE A 112 -10.50 -7.98 -23.23
CA PHE A 112 -9.80 -7.20 -22.21
C PHE A 112 -10.04 -7.71 -20.79
N ARG A 113 -11.29 -8.08 -20.45
CA ARG A 113 -11.64 -8.65 -19.14
C ARG A 113 -10.91 -9.96 -18.89
N GLU A 114 -10.86 -10.84 -19.89
CA GLU A 114 -10.16 -12.13 -19.81
C GLU A 114 -8.67 -11.87 -19.57
N TRP A 115 -8.03 -11.07 -20.42
CA TRP A 115 -6.62 -10.70 -20.28
C TRP A 115 -6.29 -10.06 -18.92
N ILE A 116 -7.01 -9.02 -18.49
CA ILE A 116 -6.69 -8.33 -17.23
C ILE A 116 -6.89 -9.21 -15.99
N THR A 117 -7.80 -10.19 -16.07
CA THR A 117 -8.01 -11.14 -14.98
C THR A 117 -6.88 -12.16 -14.90
N GLU A 118 -6.35 -12.59 -16.05
CA GLU A 118 -5.15 -13.44 -16.14
C GLU A 118 -3.94 -12.72 -15.55
N GLU A 119 -3.65 -11.49 -16.00
CA GLU A 119 -2.55 -10.66 -15.47
C GLU A 119 -2.66 -10.44 -13.95
N ALA A 120 -3.88 -10.21 -13.46
CA ALA A 120 -4.13 -10.04 -12.03
C ALA A 120 -3.87 -11.34 -11.23
N ALA A 121 -4.23 -12.50 -11.80
CA ALA A 121 -3.99 -13.80 -11.18
C ALA A 121 -2.49 -14.14 -11.14
N GLU A 122 -1.76 -13.83 -12.22
CA GLU A 122 -0.29 -13.96 -12.27
C GLU A 122 0.37 -13.06 -11.22
N CYS A 123 0.01 -11.77 -11.17
CA CYS A 123 0.53 -10.84 -10.18
C CYS A 123 0.20 -11.29 -8.74
N ALA A 124 -1.00 -11.83 -8.48
CA ALA A 124 -1.39 -12.34 -7.16
C ALA A 124 -0.52 -13.55 -6.76
N THR A 125 -0.24 -14.44 -7.70
CA THR A 125 0.59 -15.64 -7.48
C THR A 125 2.02 -15.26 -7.13
N GLU A 126 2.61 -14.32 -7.88
CA GLU A 126 3.95 -13.80 -7.60
C GLU A 126 4.03 -13.02 -6.29
N THR A 127 2.94 -12.36 -5.87
CA THR A 127 2.85 -11.69 -4.56
C THR A 127 2.86 -12.73 -3.44
N ALA A 128 2.04 -13.79 -3.57
CA ALA A 128 2.00 -14.87 -2.59
C ALA A 128 3.37 -15.55 -2.43
N GLN A 129 4.08 -15.77 -3.54
CA GLN A 129 5.43 -16.34 -3.52
C GLN A 129 6.47 -15.41 -2.88
N SER A 130 6.35 -14.10 -3.07
CA SER A 130 7.26 -13.13 -2.43
C SER A 130 6.98 -12.94 -0.94
N LEU A 131 5.77 -13.22 -0.45
CA LEU A 131 5.43 -13.21 0.97
C LEU A 131 5.94 -14.43 1.73
N ALA A 132 6.21 -15.53 1.03
CA ALA A 132 6.68 -16.79 1.62
C ALA A 132 8.21 -16.87 1.79
N LYS A 133 8.96 -15.90 1.27
CA LYS A 133 10.43 -15.80 1.38
C LYS A 133 10.82 -14.73 2.39
#